data_AF-A0A1G5D427-F1
#
_entry.id   AF-A0A1G5D427-F1
#
_cell.length_a   1.000
_cell.length_b   1.000
_cell.length_c   1.000
_cell.angle_alpha   90.00
_cell.angle_beta   90.00
_cell.angle_gamma   90.00
#
_symmetry.space_group_name_H-M   'P 1'
#
loop_
_entity.id
_entity.type
_entity.pdbx_description
1 polymer ?
#
loop_
_entity_poly.entity_id
_entity_poly.type
_entity_poly.pdbx_seq_one_letter_code
_entity_poly.pdbx_strand_id
1 'polypeptide(L)'
;METKKVITIVAILGLLASCAPMSPHEAVNSPVLRKVVQNARTRSDHDALTKYFENLAEEMQVKAEEQRKLLEHYEEKGYLYGRQALSRQSHTWALMNRYELAVKTSLANAAAHRQKAAELARGERDGYAAAIRRNSEAATTNAN
;
A
#
# COMPACT_ATOMS: atom_id res chain seq x y z
N MET A 1 -19.33 -12.66 33.69
CA MET A 1 -18.31 -11.63 33.35
C MET A 1 -17.61 -12.11 32.09
N GLU A 2 -17.49 -11.25 31.08
CA GLU A 2 -16.58 -11.33 29.90
C GLU A 2 -17.21 -10.71 28.62
N THR A 3 -18.46 -10.20 28.65
CA THR A 3 -19.03 -9.44 27.52
C THR A 3 -18.60 -7.97 27.47
N LYS A 4 -18.05 -7.44 28.57
CA LYS A 4 -17.63 -6.03 28.67
C LYS A 4 -16.34 -5.72 27.90
N LYS A 5 -15.49 -6.71 27.61
CA LYS A 5 -14.23 -6.50 26.87
C LYS A 5 -14.43 -6.39 25.36
N VAL A 6 -15.41 -7.10 24.80
CA VAL A 6 -15.67 -7.07 23.35
C VAL A 6 -16.24 -5.71 22.94
N ILE A 7 -17.08 -5.10 23.78
CA ILE A 7 -17.68 -3.78 23.51
C ILE A 7 -16.61 -2.67 23.49
N THR A 8 -15.54 -2.80 24.28
CA THR A 8 -14.47 -1.78 24.31
C THR A 8 -13.62 -1.76 23.04
N ILE A 9 -13.50 -2.88 22.32
CA ILE A 9 -12.69 -2.94 21.07
C ILE A 9 -13.44 -2.31 19.88
N VAL A 10 -14.77 -2.40 19.85
CA VAL A 10 -15.59 -1.82 18.78
C VAL A 10 -15.70 -0.29 18.89
N ALA A 11 -15.59 0.26 20.10
CA ALA A 11 -15.78 1.70 20.35
C ALA A 11 -14.67 2.60 19.77
N ILE A 12 -13.50 2.05 19.41
CA ILE A 12 -12.41 2.83 18.79
C ILE A 12 -12.62 3.03 17.28
N LEU A 13 -13.48 2.21 16.64
CA LEU A 13 -13.79 2.31 15.22
C LEU A 13 -14.77 3.46 14.87
N GLY A 14 -15.39 4.11 15.87
CA GLY A 14 -16.49 5.05 15.65
C GLY A 14 -16.16 6.54 15.80
N LEU A 15 -14.95 6.94 16.22
CA LEU A 15 -14.67 8.33 16.62
C LEU A 15 -13.48 8.97 15.89
N LEU A 16 -13.48 8.92 14.55
CA LEU A 16 -12.60 9.76 13.72
C LEU A 16 -13.35 10.33 12.51
N ALA A 17 -14.54 10.89 12.72
CA ALA A 17 -15.25 11.69 11.69
C ALA A 17 -14.80 13.17 11.65
N SER A 18 -13.75 13.55 12.39
CA SER A 18 -13.25 14.94 12.46
C SER A 18 -11.76 15.11 12.19
N CYS A 19 -11.04 14.06 11.80
CA CYS A 19 -9.74 14.26 11.18
C CYS A 19 -10.01 14.53 9.71
N ALA A 20 -9.56 15.68 9.18
CA ALA A 20 -9.42 15.84 7.74
C ALA A 20 -8.80 14.53 7.21
N PRO A 21 -9.44 13.82 6.27
CA PRO A 21 -8.95 12.53 5.82
C PRO A 21 -7.48 12.71 5.45
N MET A 22 -6.60 11.98 6.14
CA MET A 22 -5.16 11.97 5.86
C MET A 22 -5.02 11.89 4.36
N SER A 23 -4.29 12.83 3.76
CA SER A 23 -4.23 12.86 2.30
C SER A 23 -3.71 11.50 1.88
N PRO A 24 -4.30 10.84 0.88
CA PRO A 24 -3.90 9.46 0.58
C PRO A 24 -2.39 9.32 0.21
N HIS A 25 -1.74 10.43 -0.17
CA HIS A 25 -0.28 10.58 -0.26
C HIS A 25 0.46 10.36 1.09
N GLU A 26 -0.06 10.87 2.20
CA GLU A 26 0.51 10.66 3.55
C GLU A 26 0.35 9.21 4.03
N ALA A 27 -0.65 8.48 3.52
CA ALA A 27 -0.85 7.08 3.86
C ALA A 27 0.35 6.20 3.44
N VAL A 28 0.98 6.50 2.28
CA VAL A 28 2.17 5.82 1.75
C VAL A 28 3.32 5.79 2.76
N ASN A 29 3.41 6.80 3.63
CA ASN A 29 4.50 6.97 4.59
C ASN A 29 4.02 7.00 6.05
N SER A 30 2.82 6.47 6.33
CA SER A 30 2.26 6.54 7.68
C SER A 30 3.11 5.74 8.69
N PRO A 31 3.26 6.20 9.94
CA PRO A 31 4.02 5.47 10.96
C PRO A 31 3.47 4.06 11.23
N VAL A 32 2.16 3.87 11.07
CA VAL A 32 1.50 2.57 11.22
C VAL A 32 1.93 1.64 10.09
N LEU A 33 1.82 2.08 8.83
CA LEU A 33 2.26 1.29 7.68
C LEU A 33 3.74 0.92 7.78
N ARG A 34 4.59 1.86 8.22
CA ARG A 34 6.01 1.59 8.44
C ARG A 34 6.24 0.43 9.42
N LYS A 35 5.47 0.36 10.52
CA LYS A 35 5.54 -0.77 11.46
C LYS A 35 5.07 -2.08 10.82
N VAL A 36 4.00 -2.05 10.03
CA VAL A 36 3.50 -3.25 9.32
C VAL A 36 4.57 -3.77 8.34
N VAL A 37 5.16 -2.89 7.53
CA VAL A 37 6.24 -3.24 6.58
C VAL A 37 7.46 -3.80 7.32
N GLN A 38 7.84 -3.21 8.46
CA GLN A 38 8.96 -3.68 9.28
C GLN A 38 8.71 -5.05 9.90
N ASN A 39 7.46 -5.39 10.20
CA ASN A 39 7.09 -6.64 10.87
C ASN A 39 6.69 -7.77 9.90
N ALA A 40 6.56 -7.51 8.60
CA ALA A 40 6.27 -8.55 7.61
C ALA A 40 7.41 -9.58 7.53
N ARG A 41 7.07 -10.87 7.68
CA ARG A 41 8.05 -11.97 7.69
C ARG A 41 7.68 -13.11 6.75
N THR A 42 6.38 -13.33 6.55
CA THR A 42 5.88 -14.46 5.77
C THR A 42 5.59 -14.05 4.33
N ARG A 43 5.49 -15.06 3.45
CA ARG A 43 5.02 -14.84 2.08
C ARG A 43 3.66 -14.14 2.08
N SER A 44 2.74 -14.59 2.93
CA SER A 44 1.38 -14.01 3.03
C SER A 44 1.41 -12.55 3.47
N ASP A 45 2.32 -12.15 4.37
CA ASP A 45 2.46 -10.75 4.78
C ASP A 45 2.87 -9.87 3.60
N HIS A 46 3.80 -10.36 2.78
CA HIS A 46 4.27 -9.63 1.60
C HIS A 46 3.23 -9.63 0.47
N ASP A 47 2.48 -10.71 0.26
CA ASP A 47 1.35 -10.74 -0.68
C ASP A 47 0.24 -9.73 -0.26
N ALA A 48 -0.03 -9.61 1.05
CA ALA A 48 -0.97 -8.62 1.56
C ALA A 48 -0.47 -7.18 1.37
N LEU A 49 0.83 -6.92 1.60
CA LEU A 49 1.44 -5.62 1.34
C LEU A 49 1.45 -5.25 -0.14
N THR A 50 1.66 -6.21 -1.06
CA THR A 50 1.52 -5.97 -2.50
C THR A 50 0.12 -5.46 -2.83
N LYS A 51 -0.93 -6.16 -2.40
CA LYS A 51 -2.32 -5.74 -2.63
C LYS A 51 -2.62 -4.37 -2.03
N TYR A 52 -2.14 -4.13 -0.81
CA TYR A 52 -2.33 -2.84 -0.14
C TYR A 52 -1.75 -1.69 -0.96
N PHE A 53 -0.51 -1.83 -1.44
CA PHE A 53 0.13 -0.78 -2.24
C PHE A 53 -0.46 -0.66 -3.65
N GLU A 54 -0.97 -1.73 -4.24
CA GLU A 54 -1.71 -1.67 -5.52
C GLU A 54 -3.00 -0.87 -5.38
N ASN A 55 -3.80 -1.17 -4.35
CA ASN A 55 -5.02 -0.42 -4.06
C ASN A 55 -4.70 1.06 -3.78
N LEU A 56 -3.63 1.33 -3.04
CA LEU A 56 -3.20 2.70 -2.78
C LEU A 56 -2.78 3.42 -4.07
N ALA A 57 -2.12 2.73 -5.00
CA ALA A 57 -1.80 3.30 -6.31
C ALA A 57 -3.07 3.64 -7.11
N GLU A 58 -4.08 2.77 -7.11
CA GLU A 58 -5.36 3.01 -7.78
C GLU A 58 -6.09 4.23 -7.19
N GLU A 59 -6.17 4.32 -5.86
CA GLU A 59 -6.74 5.48 -5.18
C GLU A 59 -6.02 6.78 -5.54
N MET A 60 -4.69 6.76 -5.63
CA MET A 60 -3.89 7.95 -5.97
C MET A 60 -4.10 8.34 -7.42
N GLN A 61 -4.25 7.36 -8.31
CA GLN A 61 -4.50 7.60 -9.72
C GLN A 61 -5.84 8.29 -9.92
N VAL A 62 -6.89 7.84 -9.24
CA VAL A 62 -8.20 8.52 -9.25
C VAL A 62 -8.05 9.98 -8.80
N LYS A 63 -7.31 10.23 -7.72
CA LYS A 63 -7.06 11.59 -7.23
C LYS A 63 -6.24 12.45 -8.19
N ALA A 64 -5.23 11.89 -8.84
CA ALA A 64 -4.47 12.60 -9.87
C ALA A 64 -5.38 13.02 -11.04
N GLU A 65 -6.25 12.14 -11.50
CA GLU A 65 -7.20 12.44 -12.59
C GLU A 65 -8.27 13.47 -12.18
N GLU A 66 -8.75 13.45 -10.93
CA GLU A 66 -9.61 14.52 -10.40
C GLU A 66 -8.90 15.89 -10.47
N GLN A 67 -7.63 15.95 -10.07
CA GLN A 67 -6.86 17.20 -10.14
C GLN A 67 -6.55 17.61 -11.58
N ARG A 68 -6.29 16.66 -12.49
CA ARG A 68 -6.06 16.93 -13.92
C ARG A 68 -7.25 17.65 -14.54
N LYS A 69 -8.47 17.11 -14.36
CA LYS A 69 -9.72 17.71 -14.86
C LYS A 69 -9.97 19.10 -14.26
N LEU A 70 -9.64 19.28 -12.98
CA LEU A 70 -9.79 20.57 -12.32
C LEU A 70 -8.76 21.60 -12.84
N LEU A 71 -7.54 21.16 -13.13
CA LEU A 71 -6.49 22.00 -13.71
C LEU A 71 -6.91 22.47 -15.11
N GLU A 72 -7.35 21.54 -15.97
CA GLU A 72 -7.90 21.85 -17.30
C GLU A 72 -9.01 22.89 -17.20
N HIS A 73 -9.95 22.74 -16.26
CA HIS A 73 -11.00 23.72 -16.03
C HIS A 73 -10.47 25.11 -15.65
N TYR A 74 -9.47 25.19 -14.76
CA TYR A 74 -8.88 26.46 -14.36
C TYR A 74 -8.03 27.09 -15.47
N GLU A 75 -7.43 26.30 -16.36
CA GLU A 75 -6.71 26.76 -17.53
C GLU A 75 -7.67 27.31 -18.59
N GLU A 76 -8.72 26.57 -18.93
CA GLU A 76 -9.73 26.97 -19.91
C GLU A 76 -10.58 28.16 -19.45
N LYS A 77 -10.98 28.16 -18.18
CA LYS A 77 -11.92 29.14 -17.61
C LYS A 77 -11.26 30.09 -16.61
N GLY A 78 -9.97 30.35 -16.76
CA GLY A 78 -9.21 31.25 -15.89
C GLY A 78 -9.88 32.64 -15.72
N TYR A 79 -10.54 33.13 -16.76
CA TYR A 79 -11.28 34.41 -16.74
C TYR A 79 -12.38 34.48 -15.66
N LEU A 80 -12.96 33.34 -15.23
CA LEU A 80 -13.95 33.29 -14.16
C LEU A 80 -13.36 33.59 -12.78
N TYR A 81 -12.05 33.43 -12.62
CA TYR A 81 -11.36 33.48 -11.32
C TYR A 81 -10.47 34.72 -11.16
N GLY A 82 -10.31 35.53 -12.22
CA GLY A 82 -9.51 36.75 -12.21
C GLY A 82 -8.10 36.51 -11.67
N ARG A 83 -7.66 37.34 -10.72
CA ARG A 83 -6.31 37.23 -10.11
C ARG A 83 -6.06 35.90 -9.38
N GLN A 84 -7.10 35.17 -8.97
CA GLN A 84 -6.94 33.89 -8.27
C GLN A 84 -6.65 32.72 -9.23
N ALA A 85 -6.86 32.88 -10.54
CA ALA A 85 -6.72 31.80 -11.52
C ALA A 85 -5.35 31.11 -11.44
N LEU A 86 -4.27 31.90 -11.46
CA LEU A 86 -2.90 31.38 -11.43
C LEU A 86 -2.61 30.61 -10.13
N SER A 87 -3.06 31.12 -8.98
CA SER A 87 -2.87 30.45 -7.69
C SER A 87 -3.60 29.10 -7.64
N ARG A 88 -4.83 29.03 -8.19
CA ARG A 88 -5.60 27.79 -8.27
C ARG A 88 -4.94 26.78 -9.21
N GLN A 89 -4.51 27.21 -10.40
CA GLN A 89 -3.77 26.38 -11.34
C GLN A 89 -2.50 25.80 -10.70
N SER A 90 -1.65 26.64 -10.11
CA SER A 90 -0.42 26.18 -9.46
C SER A 90 -0.68 25.20 -8.32
N HIS A 91 -1.71 25.46 -7.49
CA HIS A 91 -2.08 24.56 -6.39
C HIS A 91 -2.57 23.20 -6.90
N THR A 92 -3.49 23.20 -7.87
CA THR A 92 -4.04 21.97 -8.45
C THR A 92 -2.97 21.17 -9.20
N TRP A 93 -2.10 21.85 -9.94
CA TRP A 93 -0.94 21.22 -10.59
C TRP A 93 -0.02 20.55 -9.57
N ALA A 94 0.28 21.23 -8.45
CA ALA A 94 1.11 20.66 -7.39
C ALA A 94 0.46 19.43 -6.74
N LEU A 95 -0.87 19.44 -6.52
CA LEU A 95 -1.60 18.28 -6.00
C LEU A 95 -1.60 17.11 -7.00
N MET A 96 -1.85 17.37 -8.28
CA MET A 96 -1.79 16.37 -9.35
C MET A 96 -0.44 15.64 -9.34
N ASN A 97 0.66 16.40 -9.38
CA ASN A 97 2.02 15.83 -9.38
C ASN A 97 2.32 15.03 -8.10
N ARG A 98 1.83 15.49 -6.94
CA ARG A 98 1.98 14.74 -5.68
C ARG A 98 1.27 13.39 -5.73
N TYR A 99 0.05 13.33 -6.27
CA TYR A 99 -0.66 12.07 -6.43
C TYR A 99 0.01 11.16 -7.45
N GLU A 100 0.48 11.68 -8.60
CA GLU A 100 1.23 10.89 -9.57
C GLU A 100 2.54 10.31 -9.00
N LEU A 101 3.24 11.07 -8.15
CA LEU A 101 4.41 10.57 -7.42
C LEU A 101 4.03 9.46 -6.42
N ALA A 102 2.90 9.60 -5.74
CA ALA A 102 2.39 8.59 -4.82
C ALA A 102 1.96 7.30 -5.54
N VAL A 103 1.40 7.38 -6.76
CA VAL A 103 1.16 6.22 -7.64
C VAL A 103 2.48 5.48 -7.88
N LYS A 104 3.50 6.19 -8.38
CA LYS A 104 4.81 5.60 -8.69
C LYS A 104 5.45 4.94 -7.47
N THR A 105 5.41 5.62 -6.33
CA THR A 105 5.96 5.12 -5.06
C THR A 105 5.23 3.86 -4.58
N SER A 106 3.90 3.86 -4.66
CA SER A 106 3.09 2.71 -4.25
C SER A 106 3.34 1.51 -5.14
N LEU A 107 3.37 1.69 -6.47
CA LEU A 107 3.71 0.60 -7.41
C LEU A 107 5.11 0.03 -7.19
N ALA A 108 6.10 0.88 -6.89
CA ALA A 108 7.45 0.44 -6.55
C ALA A 108 7.46 -0.42 -5.26
N ASN A 109 6.73 0.01 -4.22
CA ASN A 109 6.59 -0.76 -2.99
C ASN A 109 5.87 -2.09 -3.23
N ALA A 110 4.80 -2.11 -4.03
CA ALA A 110 4.08 -3.32 -4.40
C ALA A 110 5.00 -4.34 -5.10
N ALA A 111 5.83 -3.86 -6.04
CA ALA A 111 6.81 -4.68 -6.75
C ALA A 111 7.89 -5.25 -5.80
N ALA A 112 8.41 -4.43 -4.88
CA ALA A 112 9.39 -4.87 -3.89
C ALA A 112 8.83 -5.97 -2.98
N HIS A 113 7.57 -5.85 -2.55
CA HIS A 113 6.92 -6.88 -1.75
C HIS A 113 6.61 -8.14 -2.54
N ARG A 114 6.21 -8.02 -3.81
CA ARG A 114 6.01 -9.17 -4.71
C ARG A 114 7.30 -9.96 -4.89
N GLN A 115 8.43 -9.28 -5.03
CA GLN A 115 9.74 -9.93 -5.12
C GLN A 115 10.06 -10.72 -3.84
N LYS A 116 9.89 -10.10 -2.66
CA LYS A 116 10.13 -10.79 -1.37
C LYS A 116 9.23 -12.00 -1.17
N ALA A 117 7.94 -11.89 -1.53
CA ALA A 117 7.02 -13.02 -1.49
C ALA A 117 7.49 -14.18 -2.39
N ALA A 118 7.97 -13.86 -3.61
CA ALA A 118 8.50 -14.85 -4.53
C ALA A 118 9.80 -15.51 -4.02
N GLU A 119 10.68 -14.76 -3.35
CA GLU A 119 11.89 -15.28 -2.71
C GLU A 119 11.55 -16.27 -1.58
N LEU A 120 10.61 -15.92 -0.70
CA LEU A 120 10.15 -16.82 0.36
C LEU A 120 9.52 -18.09 -0.22
N ALA A 121 8.68 -17.96 -1.26
CA ALA A 121 8.08 -19.11 -1.93
C ALA A 121 9.12 -20.05 -2.58
N ARG A 122 10.24 -19.52 -3.07
CA ARG A 122 11.36 -20.34 -3.57
C ARG A 122 12.06 -21.06 -2.42
N GLY A 123 12.42 -20.33 -1.36
CA GLY A 123 13.08 -20.92 -0.19
C GLY A 123 12.26 -22.04 0.47
N GLU A 124 10.94 -21.87 0.59
CA GLU A 124 10.03 -22.91 1.10
C GLU A 124 10.06 -24.18 0.23
N ARG A 125 10.02 -24.03 -1.10
CA ARG A 125 10.07 -25.15 -2.04
C ARG A 125 11.41 -25.87 -2.02
N ASP A 126 12.50 -25.13 -2.01
CA ASP A 126 13.86 -25.69 -2.00
C ASP A 126 14.13 -26.44 -0.68
N GLY A 127 13.67 -25.89 0.45
CA GLY A 127 13.74 -26.54 1.75
C GLY A 127 12.97 -27.86 1.81
N TYR A 128 11.76 -27.90 1.24
CA TYR A 128 10.95 -29.10 1.13
C TYR A 128 11.63 -30.17 0.26
N ALA A 129 12.13 -29.79 -0.92
CA ALA A 129 12.84 -30.70 -1.82
C ALA A 129 14.09 -31.29 -1.15
N ALA A 130 14.86 -30.48 -0.41
CA ALA A 130 16.02 -30.95 0.34
C ALA A 130 15.65 -31.93 1.47
N ALA A 131 14.52 -31.72 2.15
CA ALA A 131 14.03 -32.63 3.19
C ALA A 131 13.62 -33.99 2.62
N ILE A 132 12.89 -34.01 1.48
CA ILE A 132 12.53 -35.26 0.79
C ILE A 132 13.80 -36.05 0.44
N ARG A 133 14.77 -35.39 -0.18
CA ARG A 133 16.01 -36.04 -0.60
C ARG A 133 16.77 -36.67 0.57
N ARG A 134 16.93 -35.95 1.68
CA ARG A 134 17.57 -36.50 2.89
C ARG A 134 16.84 -37.72 3.43
N ASN A 135 15.50 -37.67 3.47
CA ASN A 135 14.69 -38.80 3.96
C ASN A 135 14.81 -40.03 3.06
N SER A 136 14.88 -39.85 1.74
CA SER A 136 15.11 -40.97 0.81
C SER A 136 16.50 -41.58 0.93
N GLU A 137 17.55 -40.77 1.09
CA GLU A 137 18.94 -41.23 1.27
C GLU A 137 19.10 -42.01 2.59
N ALA A 138 18.46 -41.54 3.67
CA ALA A 138 18.45 -42.23 4.96
C ALA A 138 17.71 -43.58 4.91
N ALA A 139 16.57 -43.65 4.19
CA ALA A 139 15.82 -44.88 4.02
C ALA A 139 16.59 -45.95 3.23
N THR A 140 17.34 -45.55 2.20
CA THR A 140 18.20 -46.48 1.43
C THR A 140 19.41 -46.96 2.23
N THR A 141 19.91 -46.15 3.16
CA THR A 141 21.09 -46.52 3.99
C THR A 141 20.73 -47.56 5.05
N ASN A 142 19.52 -47.50 5.62
CA ASN A 142 19.05 -48.45 6.64
C ASN A 142 18.55 -49.79 6.08
N ALA A 143 18.49 -49.94 4.75
CA ALA A 143 18.01 -51.15 4.08
C ALA A 143 19.15 -52.08 3.58
N ASN A 144 20.41 -51.65 3.73
CA ASN A 144 21.62 -52.40 3.40
C ASN A 144 22.38 -52.76 4.69
#